data_AF-A0A914JC11-F1
#
_entry.id   AF-A0A914JC11-F1
#
_cell.length_a   1.000
_cell.length_b   1.000
_cell.length_c   1.000
_cell.angle_alpha   90.00
_cell.angle_beta   90.00
_cell.angle_gamma   90.00
#
_symmetry.space_group_name_H-M   'P 1'
#
loop_
_entity.id
_entity.type
_entity.pdbx_description
1 polymer ?
#
loop_
_entity_poly.entity_id
_entity_poly.type
_entity_poly.pdbx_seq_one_letter_code
_entity_poly.pdbx_strand_id
1 'polypeptide(L)'
;MWFYISILIFTFLFFIFFKRYQQIQRGKHELGLNGPKPNIFFGNLLDLIKIIYFKGREFTPMVFHDYQKLYGVENLQISTTNREFIKEVFIKQFSKFVERELLTPLTDCFPIYESLLQIGKTGPHKYGWKDIRSVVSPAFTTGKMKMMHPILFERSTALVDILSKKAKEDDIIDLYEEFQALTMDVIGRTAFGVNCDALNDRNDLFYVKCRKFFNEFNMKNSFALLIGFISRPIGYLVRPFSSIYWTQLAIARNLRQVIAYRKEHMDEYQRVDLIQLLLKEDEERQKRENKPPMHIDTIVSNCFGFMLAGRLRQLDENAVSGCRVQRNAKVETAGGVFHWSNLCGRNNNQRHSDSERCNSVRARPCRSLGRKQVGKPVPV
;
A
#
# COMPACT_ATOMS: atom_id res chain seq x y z
N MET A 1 51.55 0.44 9.96
CA MET A 1 50.89 1.35 8.99
C MET A 1 49.38 1.16 8.93
N TRP A 2 48.85 -0.06 8.72
CA TRP A 2 47.41 -0.32 8.64
C TRP A 2 46.59 0.15 9.87
N PHE A 3 47.13 0.04 11.08
CA PHE A 3 46.49 0.51 12.31
C PHE A 3 46.32 2.03 12.38
N TYR A 4 47.31 2.79 11.94
CA TYR A 4 47.21 4.26 11.91
C TYR A 4 46.24 4.74 10.83
N ILE A 5 46.21 4.04 9.68
CA ILE A 5 45.26 4.31 8.60
C ILE A 5 43.83 4.03 9.06
N SER A 6 43.57 2.93 9.79
CA SER A 6 42.23 2.64 10.30
C SER A 6 41.76 3.65 11.34
N ILE A 7 42.64 4.14 12.22
CA ILE A 7 42.33 5.22 13.17
C ILE A 7 42.00 6.53 12.44
N LEU A 8 42.77 6.90 11.41
CA LEU A 8 42.50 8.08 10.60
C LEU A 8 41.15 8.00 9.88
N ILE A 9 40.80 6.84 9.32
CA ILE A 9 39.50 6.62 8.67
C ILE A 9 38.37 6.71 9.70
N PHE A 10 38.52 6.07 10.87
CA PHE A 10 37.49 6.08 11.91
C PHE A 10 37.23 7.48 12.46
N THR A 11 38.30 8.22 12.77
CA THR A 11 38.21 9.61 13.24
C THR A 11 37.60 10.54 12.18
N PHE A 12 37.95 10.35 10.90
CA PHE A 12 37.36 11.08 9.79
C PHE A 12 35.86 10.80 9.63
N LEU A 13 35.46 9.52 9.67
CA LEU A 13 34.05 9.12 9.63
C LEU A 13 33.28 9.68 10.83
N PHE A 14 33.83 9.56 12.04
CA PHE A 14 33.23 10.11 13.25
C PHE A 14 33.03 11.64 13.14
N PHE A 15 34.02 12.36 12.63
CA PHE A 15 33.91 13.81 12.39
C PHE A 15 32.78 14.15 11.39
N ILE A 16 32.64 13.38 10.30
CA ILE A 16 31.53 13.53 9.34
C ILE A 16 30.18 13.32 10.03
N PHE A 17 30.02 12.21 10.77
CA PHE A 17 28.78 11.92 11.49
C PHE A 17 28.46 13.00 12.53
N PHE A 18 29.46 13.46 13.27
CA PHE A 18 29.29 14.50 14.28
C PHE A 18 28.91 15.85 13.68
N LYS A 19 29.53 16.26 12.56
CA LYS A 19 29.11 17.46 11.82
C LYS A 19 27.68 17.35 11.30
N ARG A 20 27.31 16.19 10.74
CA ARG A 20 25.94 15.94 10.27
C ARG A 20 24.93 16.02 11.42
N TYR A 21 25.25 15.42 12.56
CA TYR A 21 24.44 15.50 13.77
C TYR A 21 24.23 16.96 14.23
N GLN A 22 25.30 17.75 14.26
CA GLN A 22 25.20 19.19 14.59
C GLN A 22 24.34 19.96 13.60
N GLN A 23 24.48 19.69 12.29
CA GLN A 23 23.65 20.34 11.26
C GLN A 23 22.15 20.04 11.45
N ILE A 24 21.80 18.79 11.72
CA ILE A 24 20.40 18.39 11.97
C ILE A 24 19.85 19.09 13.22
N GLN A 25 20.63 19.16 14.30
CA GLN A 25 20.22 19.85 15.52
C GLN A 25 20.06 21.36 15.33
N ARG A 26 20.97 22.00 14.58
CA ARG A 26 20.86 23.43 14.24
C ARG A 26 19.62 23.72 13.40
N GLY A 27 19.43 22.98 12.31
CA GLY A 27 18.24 23.12 11.46
C GLY A 27 16.93 22.86 12.23
N LYS A 28 16.94 21.91 13.17
CA LYS A 28 15.80 21.67 14.07
C LYS A 28 15.47 22.89 14.92
N HIS A 29 16.48 23.53 15.49
CA HIS A 29 16.33 24.71 16.33
C HIS A 29 15.89 25.94 15.53
N GLU A 30 16.50 26.19 14.36
CA GLU A 30 16.15 27.30 13.46
C GLU A 30 14.70 27.24 12.96
N LEU A 31 14.20 26.03 12.71
CA LEU A 31 12.83 25.79 12.25
C LEU A 31 11.80 25.67 13.39
N GLY A 32 12.21 25.78 14.66
CA GLY A 32 11.30 25.75 15.82
C GLY A 32 10.60 24.39 16.05
N LEU A 33 11.30 23.28 15.78
CA LEU A 33 10.74 21.94 15.73
C LEU A 33 10.93 21.18 17.05
N ASN A 34 9.86 20.58 17.58
CA ASN A 34 9.88 19.87 18.87
C ASN A 34 9.96 18.36 18.66
N GLY A 35 10.93 17.69 19.27
CA GLY A 35 11.02 16.22 19.22
C GLY A 35 12.15 15.66 20.08
N PRO A 36 12.26 14.32 20.25
CA PRO A 36 13.38 13.68 20.91
C PRO A 36 14.68 14.05 20.18
N LYS A 37 15.75 14.01 20.95
CA LYS A 37 17.09 14.29 20.43
C LYS A 37 17.51 13.06 19.62
N PRO A 38 17.85 13.22 18.32
CA PRO A 38 18.42 12.12 17.54
C PRO A 38 19.67 11.53 18.21
N ASN A 39 19.91 10.24 18.01
CA ASN A 39 21.21 9.63 18.26
C ASN A 39 22.21 10.08 17.17
N ILE A 40 23.51 10.09 17.50
CA ILE A 40 24.60 10.53 16.62
C ILE A 40 24.72 9.64 15.37
N PHE A 41 24.54 8.32 15.51
CA PHE A 41 24.73 7.36 14.41
C PHE A 41 23.46 7.04 13.63
N PHE A 42 22.34 6.86 14.33
CA PHE A 42 21.09 6.37 13.73
C PHE A 42 19.91 7.36 13.86
N GLY A 43 20.16 8.58 14.35
CA GLY A 43 19.09 9.53 14.58
C GLY A 43 17.99 8.97 15.49
N ASN A 44 16.74 9.11 15.06
CA ASN A 44 15.56 8.52 15.73
C ASN A 44 15.14 7.16 15.13
N LEU A 45 15.97 6.54 14.29
CA LEU A 45 15.63 5.32 13.54
C LEU A 45 15.37 4.12 14.44
N LEU A 46 16.22 3.91 15.45
CA LEU A 46 16.07 2.75 16.33
C LEU A 46 14.77 2.83 17.13
N ASP A 47 14.35 4.02 17.52
CA ASP A 47 13.07 4.23 18.19
C ASP A 47 11.91 4.00 17.23
N LEU A 48 12.03 4.46 15.98
CA LEU A 48 11.05 4.18 14.93
C LEU A 48 10.92 2.67 14.65
N ILE A 49 12.03 1.95 14.52
CA ILE A 49 12.07 0.49 14.32
C ILE A 49 11.43 -0.20 15.52
N LYS A 50 11.77 0.18 16.75
CA LYS A 50 11.15 -0.40 17.96
C LYS A 50 9.64 -0.22 17.93
N ILE A 51 9.13 0.96 17.60
CA ILE A 51 7.68 1.18 17.57
C ILE A 51 7.04 0.37 16.43
N ILE A 52 7.63 0.34 15.23
CA ILE A 52 7.13 -0.47 14.10
C ILE A 52 7.13 -1.96 14.45
N TYR A 53 8.20 -2.46 15.06
CA TYR A 53 8.38 -3.87 15.38
C TYR A 53 7.49 -4.32 16.54
N PHE A 54 7.45 -3.56 17.64
CA PHE A 54 6.69 -3.93 18.84
C PHE A 54 5.21 -3.56 18.77
N LYS A 55 4.87 -2.37 18.24
CA LYS A 55 3.47 -1.85 18.24
C LYS A 55 2.75 -2.04 16.89
N GLY A 56 3.44 -2.45 15.83
CA GLY A 56 2.80 -2.79 14.56
C GLY A 56 1.96 -1.64 13.99
N ARG A 57 0.64 -1.84 13.81
CA ARG A 57 -0.29 -0.83 13.25
C ARG A 57 -0.89 0.14 14.27
N GLU A 58 -0.85 -0.19 15.56
CA GLU A 58 -1.22 0.71 16.67
C GLU A 58 -0.21 1.86 16.85
N PHE A 59 0.94 1.75 16.16
CA PHE A 59 1.91 2.81 15.89
C PHE A 59 1.28 4.13 15.42
N THR A 60 0.24 4.05 14.59
CA THR A 60 -0.29 5.18 13.82
C THR A 60 -0.74 6.34 14.73
N PRO A 61 -1.66 6.15 15.69
CA PRO A 61 -2.06 7.21 16.62
C PRO A 61 -0.94 7.68 17.57
N MET A 62 0.01 6.82 17.96
CA MET A 62 1.08 7.19 18.89
C MET A 62 2.18 8.02 18.21
N VAL A 63 2.56 7.70 16.97
CA VAL A 63 3.38 8.59 16.14
C VAL A 63 2.65 9.90 15.91
N PHE A 64 1.35 9.87 15.65
CA PHE A 64 0.60 11.11 15.45
C PHE A 64 0.43 11.99 16.71
N HIS A 65 0.66 11.47 17.92
CA HIS A 65 0.54 12.24 19.17
C HIS A 65 1.90 12.58 19.80
N ASP A 66 2.81 11.61 19.90
CA ASP A 66 4.15 11.81 20.50
C ASP A 66 5.16 12.37 19.47
N TYR A 67 4.90 12.14 18.17
CA TYR A 67 5.73 12.61 17.05
C TYR A 67 5.12 13.83 16.34
N GLN A 68 4.30 14.62 17.04
CA GLN A 68 3.61 15.82 16.51
C GLN A 68 4.53 16.88 15.87
N LYS A 69 5.85 16.80 16.02
CA LYS A 69 6.85 17.68 15.38
C LYS A 69 8.20 16.98 15.09
N LEU A 70 8.21 15.72 14.64
CA LEU A 70 9.41 14.87 14.73
C LEU A 70 10.12 14.57 13.41
N TYR A 71 11.36 15.07 13.25
CA TYR A 71 12.24 14.90 12.07
C TYR A 71 13.66 14.48 12.55
N GLY A 72 14.44 13.53 11.99
CA GLY A 72 14.33 12.46 11.00
C GLY A 72 15.54 11.50 11.19
N VAL A 73 15.62 10.42 10.41
CA VAL A 73 16.54 9.27 10.59
C VAL A 73 17.95 9.48 10.04
N GLU A 74 18.05 9.85 8.76
CA GLU A 74 19.31 10.13 8.03
C GLU A 74 19.31 11.58 7.49
N ASN A 75 18.14 12.04 7.03
CA ASN A 75 17.83 13.42 6.63
C ASN A 75 16.75 13.99 7.55
N LEU A 76 16.61 15.31 7.59
CA LEU A 76 15.53 15.99 8.31
C LEU A 76 14.19 15.66 7.62
N GLN A 77 13.48 14.63 8.09
CA GLN A 77 12.21 14.18 7.51
C GLN A 77 11.02 14.81 8.20
N ILE A 78 10.16 15.51 7.44
CA ILE A 78 9.07 16.28 8.00
C ILE A 78 7.75 15.50 8.17
N SER A 79 7.36 15.18 9.41
CA SER A 79 6.06 14.56 9.75
C SER A 79 5.14 15.50 10.53
N THR A 80 3.89 15.64 10.09
CA THR A 80 2.91 16.57 10.69
C THR A 80 1.50 16.00 10.65
N THR A 81 0.71 16.32 11.68
CA THR A 81 -0.73 16.04 11.76
C THR A 81 -1.58 17.28 11.62
N ASN A 82 -0.96 18.46 11.55
CA ASN A 82 -1.69 19.71 11.44
C ASN A 82 -2.36 19.80 10.05
N ARG A 83 -3.68 19.80 10.06
CA ARG A 83 -4.53 19.87 8.85
C ARG A 83 -4.20 21.08 7.98
N GLU A 84 -3.93 22.24 8.56
CA GLU A 84 -3.64 23.46 7.80
C GLU A 84 -2.31 23.33 7.05
N PHE A 85 -1.29 22.79 7.71
CA PHE A 85 0.00 22.52 7.09
C PHE A 85 -0.10 21.45 5.99
N ILE A 86 -0.87 20.38 6.23
CA ILE A 86 -1.15 19.35 5.21
C ILE A 86 -1.81 19.98 3.98
N LYS A 87 -2.82 20.86 4.16
CA LYS A 87 -3.45 21.58 3.04
C LYS A 87 -2.47 22.50 2.32
N GLU A 88 -1.61 23.21 3.07
CA GLU A 88 -0.61 24.09 2.48
C GLU A 88 0.36 23.32 1.59
N VAL A 89 0.88 22.19 2.07
CA VAL A 89 1.85 21.34 1.36
C VAL A 89 1.22 20.61 0.17
N PHE A 90 0.11 19.90 0.38
CA PHE A 90 -0.46 19.00 -0.63
C PHE A 90 -1.43 19.68 -1.61
N ILE A 91 -1.92 20.89 -1.32
CA ILE A 91 -2.83 21.63 -2.20
C ILE A 91 -2.15 22.88 -2.76
N LYS A 92 -1.81 23.84 -1.89
CA LYS A 92 -1.32 25.16 -2.33
C LYS A 92 0.08 25.11 -2.92
N GLN A 93 0.97 24.31 -2.33
CA GLN A 93 2.38 24.22 -2.71
C GLN A 93 2.76 22.87 -3.31
N PHE A 94 1.79 22.11 -3.82
CA PHE A 94 2.01 20.76 -4.35
C PHE A 94 3.16 20.69 -5.36
N SER A 95 3.29 21.71 -6.23
CA SER A 95 4.35 21.80 -7.25
C SER A 95 5.78 21.74 -6.68
N LYS A 96 5.96 22.14 -5.41
CA LYS A 96 7.24 22.05 -4.70
C LYS A 96 7.46 20.67 -4.08
N PHE A 97 6.38 20.00 -3.63
CA PHE A 97 6.39 18.74 -2.88
C PHE A 97 5.95 17.53 -3.72
N VAL A 98 6.51 17.43 -4.94
CA VAL A 98 6.20 16.35 -5.89
C VAL A 98 7.09 15.12 -5.69
N GLU A 99 8.28 15.33 -5.12
CA GLU A 99 9.26 14.26 -4.95
C GLU A 99 8.77 13.24 -3.93
N ARG A 100 9.04 11.96 -4.19
CA ARG A 100 8.69 10.88 -3.28
C ARG A 100 9.98 10.31 -2.74
N GLU A 101 10.14 10.38 -1.42
CA GLU A 101 11.22 9.65 -0.79
C GLU A 101 10.86 8.16 -0.80
N LEU A 102 11.69 7.36 -1.48
CA LEU A 102 11.52 5.92 -1.53
C LEU A 102 11.70 5.38 -0.12
N LEU A 103 10.72 4.60 0.35
CA LEU A 103 10.83 3.87 1.61
C LEU A 103 11.84 2.75 1.40
N THR A 104 13.13 3.06 1.54
CA THR A 104 14.18 2.05 1.45
C THR A 104 14.03 1.07 2.61
N PRO A 105 14.01 -0.24 2.38
CA PRO A 105 14.20 -0.96 1.11
C PRO A 105 12.89 -1.53 0.53
N LEU A 106 11.73 -1.12 1.04
CA LEU A 106 10.42 -1.61 0.62
C LEU A 106 10.12 -1.23 -0.83
N THR A 107 10.44 0.00 -1.24
CA THR A 107 9.97 0.55 -2.52
C THR A 107 11.07 1.07 -3.44
N ASP A 108 12.30 1.08 -2.95
CA ASP A 108 13.50 1.63 -3.61
C ASP A 108 14.19 0.62 -4.56
N CYS A 109 13.45 -0.40 -5.00
CA CYS A 109 13.96 -1.47 -5.86
C CYS A 109 12.89 -1.89 -6.88
N PHE A 110 13.36 -2.43 -8.02
CA PHE A 110 12.50 -3.17 -8.94
C PHE A 110 11.81 -4.34 -8.20
N PRO A 111 10.52 -4.59 -8.44
CA PRO A 111 9.63 -4.00 -9.45
C PRO A 111 8.71 -2.86 -8.95
N ILE A 112 9.04 -2.13 -7.88
CA ILE A 112 8.06 -1.18 -7.28
C ILE A 112 8.44 0.29 -7.54
N TYR A 113 9.74 0.59 -7.62
CA TYR A 113 10.27 1.95 -7.71
C TYR A 113 9.82 2.77 -8.93
N GLU A 114 9.42 2.13 -10.05
CA GLU A 114 8.88 2.83 -11.22
C GLU A 114 7.35 2.90 -11.25
N SER A 115 6.68 2.38 -10.22
CA SER A 115 5.22 2.47 -10.14
C SER A 115 4.78 3.91 -9.91
N LEU A 116 3.56 4.26 -10.34
CA LEU A 116 2.94 5.56 -10.04
C LEU A 116 2.89 5.89 -8.54
N LEU A 117 2.94 4.86 -7.69
CA LEU A 117 2.92 5.01 -6.23
C LEU A 117 4.26 5.49 -5.67
N GLN A 118 5.37 5.37 -6.41
CA GLN A 118 6.71 5.59 -5.89
C GLN A 118 7.56 6.51 -6.75
N ILE A 119 7.23 6.67 -8.03
CA ILE A 119 7.97 7.55 -8.91
C ILE A 119 7.82 9.03 -8.49
N GLY A 120 8.95 9.75 -8.46
CA GLY A 120 9.04 11.17 -8.20
C GLY A 120 8.98 12.02 -9.47
N LYS A 121 9.74 13.12 -9.51
CA LYS A 121 9.79 14.02 -10.67
C LYS A 121 10.42 13.36 -11.90
N THR A 122 11.47 12.56 -11.70
CA THR A 122 12.18 11.87 -12.77
C THR A 122 12.59 10.49 -12.29
N GLY A 123 12.13 9.47 -13.02
CA GLY A 123 12.51 8.07 -12.80
C GLY A 123 13.66 7.62 -13.70
N PRO A 124 14.01 6.32 -13.64
CA PRO A 124 15.19 5.73 -14.30
C PRO A 124 15.18 5.89 -15.82
N HIS A 125 14.01 5.78 -16.44
CA HIS A 125 13.83 5.87 -17.89
C HIS A 125 13.44 7.28 -18.36
N LYS A 126 13.78 8.32 -17.58
CA LYS A 126 13.42 9.74 -17.84
C LYS A 126 11.91 10.03 -17.86
N TYR A 127 11.07 9.06 -17.50
CA TYR A 127 9.66 9.28 -17.23
C TYR A 127 9.48 9.88 -15.83
N GLY A 128 8.64 10.90 -15.70
CA GLY A 128 8.19 11.40 -14.40
C GLY A 128 6.83 10.83 -13.99
N TRP A 129 6.40 11.11 -12.77
CA TRP A 129 5.05 10.77 -12.32
C TRP A 129 3.95 11.27 -13.26
N LYS A 130 4.15 12.42 -13.93
CA LYS A 130 3.19 12.97 -14.90
C LYS A 130 3.01 12.05 -16.11
N ASP A 131 4.11 11.55 -16.66
CA ASP A 131 4.12 10.66 -17.83
C ASP A 131 3.48 9.32 -17.50
N ILE A 132 3.76 8.79 -16.31
CA ILE A 132 3.12 7.54 -15.86
C ILE A 132 1.64 7.78 -15.59
N ARG A 133 1.30 8.91 -14.96
CA ARG A 133 -0.09 9.24 -14.63
C ARG A 133 -0.95 9.45 -15.86
N SER A 134 -0.41 9.98 -16.96
CA SER A 134 -1.15 10.17 -18.22
C SER A 134 -1.53 8.85 -18.88
N VAL A 135 -0.80 7.76 -18.63
CA VAL A 135 -1.15 6.40 -19.10
C VAL A 135 -2.04 5.67 -18.09
N VAL A 136 -1.69 5.75 -16.80
CA VAL A 136 -2.37 4.95 -15.76
C VAL A 136 -3.76 5.51 -15.41
N SER A 137 -3.93 6.84 -15.32
CA SER A 137 -5.20 7.41 -14.84
C SER A 137 -6.39 7.17 -15.78
N PRO A 138 -6.25 7.29 -17.12
CA PRO A 138 -7.34 7.01 -18.05
C PRO A 138 -7.88 5.57 -17.96
N ALA A 139 -7.02 4.61 -17.61
CA ALA A 139 -7.41 3.22 -17.40
C ALA A 139 -8.41 3.04 -16.24
N PHE A 140 -8.49 4.00 -15.31
CA PHE A 140 -9.42 3.99 -14.18
C PHE A 140 -10.68 4.86 -14.38
N THR A 141 -10.94 5.33 -15.60
CA THR A 141 -12.21 6.00 -15.90
C THR A 141 -13.40 5.04 -15.75
N THR A 142 -14.58 5.58 -15.44
CA THR A 142 -15.80 4.77 -15.24
C THR A 142 -16.10 3.86 -16.44
N GLY A 143 -15.85 4.32 -17.67
CA GLY A 143 -16.04 3.51 -18.88
C GLY A 143 -15.12 2.29 -18.94
N LYS A 144 -13.82 2.47 -18.72
CA LYS A 144 -12.84 1.37 -18.74
C LYS A 144 -13.02 0.43 -17.54
N MET A 145 -13.37 0.96 -16.37
CA MET A 145 -13.69 0.16 -15.19
C MET A 145 -14.94 -0.72 -15.41
N LYS A 146 -15.96 -0.21 -16.10
CA LYS A 146 -17.13 -1.01 -16.50
C LYS A 146 -16.76 -2.16 -17.43
N MET A 147 -15.76 -1.99 -18.30
CA MET A 147 -15.28 -3.07 -19.16
C MET A 147 -14.60 -4.21 -18.36
N MET A 148 -13.99 -3.91 -17.20
CA MET A 148 -13.42 -4.91 -16.28
C MET A 148 -14.45 -5.51 -15.30
N HIS A 149 -15.66 -4.94 -15.22
CA HIS A 149 -16.72 -5.39 -14.32
C HIS A 149 -17.09 -6.89 -14.46
N PRO A 150 -17.13 -7.50 -15.66
CA PRO A 150 -17.45 -8.92 -15.79
C PRO A 150 -16.52 -9.81 -14.96
N ILE A 151 -15.22 -9.50 -14.91
CA ILE A 151 -14.24 -10.24 -14.11
C ILE A 151 -14.56 -10.13 -12.61
N LEU A 152 -14.89 -8.93 -12.14
CA LEU A 152 -15.27 -8.69 -10.75
C LEU A 152 -16.56 -9.43 -10.38
N PHE A 153 -17.56 -9.37 -11.25
CA PHE A 153 -18.87 -9.98 -11.05
C PHE A 153 -18.77 -11.50 -11.01
N GLU A 154 -18.08 -12.11 -11.97
CA GLU A 154 -17.86 -13.55 -12.03
C GLU A 154 -17.21 -14.07 -10.75
N ARG A 155 -16.15 -13.40 -10.28
CA ARG A 155 -15.41 -13.82 -9.07
C ARG A 155 -16.20 -13.56 -7.79
N SER A 156 -16.97 -12.48 -7.74
CA SER A 156 -17.85 -12.20 -6.60
C SER A 156 -18.98 -13.25 -6.48
N THR A 157 -19.55 -13.67 -7.60
CA THR A 157 -20.54 -14.75 -7.64
C THR A 157 -19.94 -16.08 -7.18
N ALA A 158 -18.74 -16.43 -7.65
CA ALA A 158 -18.02 -17.61 -7.19
C ALA A 158 -17.76 -17.61 -5.68
N LEU A 159 -17.41 -16.44 -5.11
CA LEU A 159 -17.28 -16.31 -3.65
C LEU A 159 -18.61 -16.57 -2.94
N VAL A 160 -19.72 -16.02 -3.43
CA VAL A 160 -21.06 -16.25 -2.83
C VAL A 160 -21.41 -17.74 -2.84
N ASP A 161 -21.10 -18.46 -3.92
CA ASP A 161 -21.35 -19.90 -4.02
C ASP A 161 -20.52 -20.69 -3.00
N ILE A 162 -19.23 -20.36 -2.86
CA ILE A 162 -18.33 -20.98 -1.88
C ILE A 162 -18.81 -20.72 -0.45
N LEU A 163 -19.13 -19.47 -0.13
CA LEU A 163 -19.64 -19.11 1.19
C LEU A 163 -20.99 -19.78 1.48
N SER A 164 -21.85 -19.93 0.48
CA SER A 164 -23.14 -20.62 0.62
C SER A 164 -22.98 -22.12 0.87
N LYS A 165 -21.95 -22.76 0.31
CA LYS A 165 -21.60 -24.16 0.60
C LYS A 165 -21.02 -24.28 2.01
N LYS A 166 -20.04 -23.45 2.36
CA LYS A 166 -19.46 -23.44 3.72
C LYS A 166 -20.49 -23.15 4.80
N ALA A 167 -21.44 -22.26 4.56
CA ALA A 167 -22.52 -21.97 5.51
C ALA A 167 -23.47 -23.16 5.74
N LYS A 168 -23.43 -24.18 4.87
CA LYS A 168 -24.18 -25.43 5.07
C LYS A 168 -23.41 -26.45 5.92
N GLU A 169 -22.09 -26.37 5.94
CA GLU A 169 -21.19 -27.37 6.53
C GLU A 169 -20.59 -26.88 7.85
N ASP A 170 -20.15 -25.63 7.90
CA ASP A 170 -19.45 -25.01 9.02
C ASP A 170 -20.35 -24.04 9.81
N ASP A 171 -20.18 -24.02 11.13
CA ASP A 171 -20.89 -23.07 12.01
C ASP A 171 -20.19 -21.69 12.08
N ILE A 172 -18.89 -21.64 11.78
CA ILE A 172 -18.08 -20.42 11.81
C ILE A 172 -17.21 -20.38 10.55
N ILE A 173 -17.36 -19.33 9.75
CA ILE A 173 -16.57 -19.11 8.53
C ILE A 173 -15.60 -17.95 8.77
N ASP A 174 -14.32 -18.18 8.51
CA ASP A 174 -13.34 -17.10 8.41
C ASP A 174 -13.46 -16.41 7.04
N LEU A 175 -14.11 -15.24 7.03
CA LEU A 175 -14.26 -14.45 5.82
C LEU A 175 -12.95 -13.83 5.35
N TYR A 176 -11.97 -13.65 6.25
CA TYR A 176 -10.74 -12.95 5.92
C TYR A 176 -9.91 -13.70 4.87
N GLU A 177 -9.80 -15.03 4.98
CA GLU A 177 -9.10 -15.83 3.99
C GLU A 177 -9.83 -15.87 2.64
N GLU A 178 -11.16 -15.93 2.66
CA GLU A 178 -11.97 -15.95 1.44
C GLU A 178 -11.89 -14.62 0.68
N PHE A 179 -11.96 -13.51 1.40
CA PHE A 179 -11.78 -12.19 0.83
C PHE A 179 -10.36 -11.95 0.30
N GLN A 180 -9.34 -12.52 0.95
CA GLN A 180 -7.98 -12.50 0.41
C GLN A 180 -7.88 -13.25 -0.91
N ALA A 181 -8.45 -14.45 -0.97
CA ALA A 181 -8.45 -15.25 -2.18
C ALA A 181 -9.21 -14.54 -3.31
N LEU A 182 -10.41 -13.99 -3.04
CA LEU A 182 -11.17 -13.18 -4.00
C LEU A 182 -10.32 -12.03 -4.57
N THR A 183 -9.66 -11.28 -3.70
CA THR A 183 -8.90 -10.11 -4.13
C THR A 183 -7.68 -10.48 -4.94
N MET A 184 -7.00 -11.57 -4.58
CA MET A 184 -5.90 -12.09 -5.40
C MET A 184 -6.39 -12.60 -6.76
N ASP A 185 -7.56 -13.23 -6.81
CA ASP A 185 -8.20 -13.70 -8.04
C ASP A 185 -8.57 -12.55 -8.98
N VAL A 186 -9.14 -11.49 -8.41
CA VAL A 186 -9.47 -10.26 -9.14
C VAL A 186 -8.19 -9.61 -9.64
N ILE A 187 -7.20 -9.36 -8.78
CA ILE A 187 -5.94 -8.70 -9.16
C ILE A 187 -5.18 -9.54 -10.20
N GLY A 188 -5.11 -10.86 -10.02
CA GLY A 188 -4.44 -11.76 -10.96
C GLY A 188 -5.03 -11.64 -12.37
N ARG A 189 -6.36 -11.65 -12.46
CA ARG A 189 -7.09 -11.52 -13.73
C ARG A 189 -7.06 -10.12 -14.32
N THR A 190 -7.25 -9.08 -13.50
CA THR A 190 -7.38 -7.71 -13.99
C THR A 190 -6.03 -7.01 -14.18
N ALA A 191 -5.03 -7.27 -13.33
CA ALA A 191 -3.76 -6.52 -13.35
C ALA A 191 -2.58 -7.33 -13.87
N PHE A 192 -2.59 -8.65 -13.72
CA PHE A 192 -1.50 -9.51 -14.20
C PHE A 192 -1.89 -10.28 -15.47
N GLY A 193 -3.16 -10.26 -15.86
CA GLY A 193 -3.64 -11.01 -17.03
C GLY A 193 -3.55 -12.53 -16.85
N VAL A 194 -3.44 -13.01 -15.61
CA VAL A 194 -3.29 -14.43 -15.26
C VAL A 194 -4.65 -14.98 -14.81
N ASN A 195 -5.00 -16.16 -15.31
CA ASN A 195 -6.14 -16.92 -14.80
C ASN A 195 -5.72 -17.64 -13.52
N CYS A 196 -5.72 -16.91 -12.41
CA CYS A 196 -5.52 -17.46 -11.05
C CYS A 196 -6.83 -18.05 -10.56
N ASP A 197 -6.90 -19.23 -9.94
CA ASP A 197 -8.16 -19.71 -9.33
C ASP A 197 -8.03 -19.92 -7.83
N ALA A 198 -7.50 -18.91 -7.15
CA ALA A 198 -7.26 -18.91 -5.72
C ALA A 198 -8.50 -19.30 -4.92
N LEU A 199 -9.71 -18.90 -5.36
CA LEU A 199 -10.97 -19.19 -4.68
C LEU A 199 -11.25 -20.70 -4.54
N ASN A 200 -10.97 -21.50 -5.57
CA ASN A 200 -11.17 -22.96 -5.55
C ASN A 200 -9.89 -23.73 -5.21
N ASP A 201 -8.73 -23.27 -5.69
CA ASP A 201 -7.43 -23.89 -5.48
C ASP A 201 -6.45 -22.94 -4.77
N ARG A 202 -6.25 -23.18 -3.47
CA ARG A 202 -5.29 -22.43 -2.65
C ARG A 202 -3.83 -22.75 -2.98
N ASN A 203 -3.56 -23.76 -3.80
CA ASN A 203 -2.23 -24.10 -4.28
C ASN A 203 -1.91 -23.49 -5.65
N ASP A 204 -2.80 -22.66 -6.19
CA ASP A 204 -2.55 -21.90 -7.41
C ASP A 204 -1.19 -21.18 -7.33
N LEU A 205 -0.35 -21.42 -8.35
CA LEU A 205 1.04 -20.99 -8.34
C LEU A 205 1.18 -19.46 -8.22
N PHE A 206 0.26 -18.70 -8.81
CA PHE A 206 0.27 -17.24 -8.71
C PHE A 206 -0.14 -16.81 -7.31
N TYR A 207 -1.21 -17.39 -6.76
CA TYR A 207 -1.66 -17.11 -5.41
C TYR A 207 -0.58 -17.39 -4.36
N VAL A 208 0.06 -18.56 -4.42
CA VAL A 208 1.13 -18.96 -3.48
C VAL A 208 2.32 -18.01 -3.56
N LYS A 209 2.76 -17.64 -4.78
CA LYS A 209 3.87 -16.69 -4.97
C LYS A 209 3.53 -15.30 -4.42
N CYS A 210 2.32 -14.80 -4.66
CA CYS A 210 1.88 -13.52 -4.13
C CYS A 210 1.75 -13.54 -2.60
N ARG A 211 1.17 -14.60 -2.02
CA ARG A 211 1.06 -14.77 -0.56
C ARG A 211 2.45 -14.81 0.08
N LYS A 212 3.40 -15.53 -0.52
CA LYS A 212 4.79 -15.54 -0.08
C LYS A 212 5.41 -14.14 -0.16
N PHE A 213 5.24 -13.44 -1.28
CA PHE A 213 5.72 -12.07 -1.44
C PHE A 213 5.18 -11.14 -0.35
N PHE A 214 3.87 -11.16 -0.08
CA PHE A 214 3.26 -10.32 0.96
C PHE A 214 3.71 -10.67 2.37
N ASN A 215 3.88 -11.96 2.67
CA ASN A 215 4.40 -12.41 3.97
C ASN A 215 5.83 -11.92 4.19
N GLU A 216 6.66 -11.95 3.15
CA GLU A 216 8.05 -11.48 3.20
C GLU A 216 8.16 -9.96 3.09
N PHE A 217 7.15 -9.29 2.53
CA PHE A 217 6.99 -7.82 2.51
C PHE A 217 6.62 -7.25 3.90
N ASN A 218 7.10 -7.89 4.96
CA ASN A 218 6.99 -7.44 6.34
C ASN A 218 8.41 -7.40 6.94
N MET A 219 8.77 -6.27 7.54
CA MET A 219 10.08 -6.07 8.20
C MET A 219 10.36 -7.14 9.27
N LYS A 220 9.32 -7.71 9.89
CA LYS A 220 9.46 -8.81 10.86
C LYS A 220 9.95 -10.11 10.23
N ASN A 221 9.58 -10.37 8.98
CA ASN A 221 9.78 -11.66 8.32
C ASN A 221 10.96 -11.64 7.35
N SER A 222 11.48 -10.46 6.99
CA SER A 222 12.59 -10.33 6.05
C SER A 222 13.75 -9.54 6.65
N PHE A 223 14.83 -10.26 6.98
CA PHE A 223 16.06 -9.70 7.51
C PHE A 223 16.70 -8.69 6.54
N ALA A 224 16.62 -8.96 5.23
CA ALA A 224 17.12 -8.04 4.21
C ALA A 224 16.33 -6.72 4.17
N LEU A 225 15.01 -6.75 4.44
CA LEU A 225 14.22 -5.53 4.55
C LEU A 225 14.57 -4.75 5.82
N LEU A 226 14.78 -5.44 6.93
CA LEU A 226 15.20 -4.82 8.19
C LEU A 226 16.58 -4.14 8.04
N ILE A 227 17.57 -4.84 7.48
CA ILE A 227 18.91 -4.28 7.24
C ILE A 227 18.84 -3.08 6.30
N GLY A 228 18.09 -3.18 5.20
CA GLY A 228 17.99 -2.07 4.26
C GLY A 228 17.27 -0.85 4.80
N PHE A 229 16.48 -1.00 5.88
CA PHE A 229 15.87 0.12 6.59
C PHE A 229 16.87 0.81 7.52
N ILE A 230 17.82 0.05 8.08
CA ILE A 230 18.90 0.57 8.92
C ILE A 230 20.01 1.22 8.08
N SER A 231 20.33 0.62 6.94
CA SER A 231 21.39 1.08 6.05
C SER A 231 21.05 0.74 4.60
N ARG A 232 20.80 1.78 3.80
CA ARG A 232 20.53 1.64 2.36
C ARG A 232 21.60 0.83 1.62
N PRO A 233 22.91 1.14 1.69
CA PRO A 233 23.93 0.43 0.90
C PRO A 233 24.06 -1.05 1.31
N ILE A 234 24.00 -1.35 2.61
CA ILE A 234 24.06 -2.74 3.09
C ILE A 234 22.79 -3.50 2.67
N GLY A 235 21.63 -2.83 2.72
CA GLY A 235 20.36 -3.36 2.21
C GLY A 235 20.43 -3.82 0.77
N TYR A 236 20.99 -2.99 -0.12
CA TYR A 236 21.20 -3.35 -1.52
C TYR A 236 22.12 -4.56 -1.69
N LEU A 237 23.17 -4.67 -0.86
CA LEU A 237 24.11 -5.78 -0.90
C LEU A 237 23.48 -7.12 -0.47
N VAL A 238 22.67 -7.11 0.59
CA VAL A 238 22.05 -8.35 1.13
C VAL A 238 20.78 -8.76 0.39
N ARG A 239 20.13 -7.84 -0.35
CA ARG A 239 18.85 -8.09 -1.01
C ARG A 239 18.87 -9.26 -2.00
N PRO A 240 19.87 -9.44 -2.88
CA PRO A 240 19.91 -10.58 -3.82
C PRO A 240 19.91 -11.95 -3.13
N PHE A 241 20.35 -12.01 -1.87
CA PHE A 241 20.37 -13.24 -1.06
C PHE A 241 19.06 -13.48 -0.31
N SER A 242 18.06 -12.61 -0.45
CA SER A 242 16.78 -12.71 0.23
C SER A 242 15.71 -13.43 -0.60
N SER A 243 14.84 -14.20 0.05
CA SER A 243 13.76 -14.90 -0.65
C SER A 243 12.77 -13.95 -1.34
N ILE A 244 12.52 -12.78 -0.74
CA ILE A 244 11.64 -11.75 -1.32
C ILE A 244 12.12 -11.28 -2.68
N TYR A 245 13.43 -11.14 -2.86
CA TYR A 245 14.02 -10.73 -4.14
C TYR A 245 13.74 -11.74 -5.26
N TRP A 246 13.84 -13.03 -4.95
CA TRP A 246 13.55 -14.09 -5.92
C TRP A 246 12.05 -14.21 -6.22
N THR A 247 11.21 -14.11 -5.18
CA THR A 247 9.74 -14.15 -5.34
C THR A 247 9.25 -13.00 -6.21
N GLN A 248 9.66 -11.75 -5.94
CA GLN A 248 9.26 -10.59 -6.74
C GLN A 248 9.78 -10.69 -8.19
N LEU A 249 10.99 -11.21 -8.39
CA LEU A 249 11.60 -11.32 -9.71
C LEU A 249 10.92 -12.41 -10.54
N ALA A 250 10.49 -13.52 -9.92
CA ALA A 250 9.72 -14.56 -10.58
C ALA A 250 8.36 -14.04 -11.07
N ILE A 251 7.63 -13.31 -10.22
CA ILE A 251 6.35 -12.68 -10.61
C ILE A 251 6.58 -11.66 -11.72
N ALA A 252 7.62 -10.82 -11.61
CA ALA A 252 7.95 -9.82 -12.63
C ALA A 252 8.37 -10.44 -13.97
N ARG A 253 9.12 -11.55 -13.97
CA ARG A 253 9.49 -12.28 -15.19
C ARG A 253 8.25 -12.83 -15.91
N ASN A 254 7.35 -13.48 -15.17
CA ASN A 254 6.09 -13.97 -15.74
C ASN A 254 5.28 -12.82 -16.35
N LEU A 255 5.19 -11.69 -15.64
CA LEU A 255 4.48 -10.52 -16.13
C LEU A 255 5.12 -9.91 -17.38
N ARG A 256 6.46 -9.86 -17.45
CA ARG A 256 7.17 -9.42 -18.67
C ARG A 256 6.81 -10.27 -19.88
N GLN A 257 6.74 -11.60 -19.71
CA GLN A 257 6.34 -12.51 -20.79
C GLN A 257 4.90 -12.25 -21.24
N VAL A 258 3.97 -12.07 -20.29
CA VAL A 258 2.57 -11.73 -20.61
C VAL A 258 2.46 -10.41 -21.35
N ILE A 259 3.18 -9.37 -20.91
CA ILE A 259 3.17 -8.05 -21.56
C ILE A 259 3.79 -8.12 -22.95
N ALA A 260 4.92 -8.82 -23.11
CA ALA A 260 5.59 -8.97 -24.41
C ALA A 260 4.67 -9.68 -25.42
N TYR A 261 4.09 -10.81 -25.03
CA TYR A 261 3.15 -11.57 -25.86
C TYR A 261 1.96 -10.72 -26.31
N ARG A 262 1.36 -9.96 -25.39
CA ARG A 262 0.20 -9.09 -25.69
C ARG A 262 0.54 -7.87 -26.52
N LYS A 263 1.77 -7.37 -26.42
CA LYS A 263 2.24 -6.27 -27.25
C LYS A 263 2.35 -6.70 -28.72
N GLU A 264 2.72 -7.95 -28.97
CA GLU A 264 2.80 -8.53 -30.31
C GLU A 264 1.42 -8.89 -30.88
N HIS A 265 0.48 -9.31 -30.03
CA HIS A 265 -0.86 -9.79 -30.44
C HIS A 265 -1.99 -8.83 -29.96
N MET A 266 -1.76 -7.52 -30.07
CA MET A 266 -2.64 -6.51 -29.46
C MET A 266 -4.08 -6.53 -30.02
N ASP A 267 -4.23 -6.84 -31.31
CA ASP A 267 -5.53 -6.84 -32.00
C ASP A 267 -6.33 -8.14 -31.80
N GLU A 268 -5.65 -9.23 -31.43
CA GLU A 268 -6.27 -10.54 -31.18
C GLU A 268 -6.89 -10.64 -29.79
N TYR A 269 -6.37 -9.85 -28.83
CA TYR A 269 -6.79 -9.93 -27.44
C TYR A 269 -8.01 -9.03 -27.15
N GLN A 270 -9.20 -9.65 -27.12
CA GLN A 270 -10.45 -8.92 -26.85
C GLN A 270 -10.76 -8.70 -25.36
N ARG A 271 -10.10 -9.44 -24.45
CA ARG A 271 -10.36 -9.30 -23.01
C ARG A 271 -9.79 -7.97 -22.50
N VAL A 272 -10.65 -7.17 -21.90
CA VAL A 272 -10.27 -5.88 -21.31
C VAL A 272 -9.77 -6.09 -19.89
N ASP A 273 -8.47 -5.92 -19.71
CA ASP A 273 -7.80 -5.88 -18.41
C ASP A 273 -6.82 -4.70 -18.33
N LEU A 274 -6.26 -4.46 -17.16
CA LEU A 274 -5.40 -3.30 -16.91
C LEU A 274 -4.19 -3.28 -17.83
N ILE A 275 -3.56 -4.42 -18.13
CA ILE A 275 -2.40 -4.46 -19.04
C ILE A 275 -2.82 -4.00 -20.43
N GLN A 276 -3.95 -4.52 -20.94
CA GLN A 276 -4.46 -4.12 -22.24
C GLN A 276 -4.80 -2.63 -22.29
N LEU A 277 -5.38 -2.10 -21.21
CA LEU A 277 -5.67 -0.68 -21.07
C LEU A 277 -4.38 0.15 -21.07
N LEU A 278 -3.39 -0.22 -20.25
CA LEU A 278 -2.12 0.50 -20.17
C LEU A 278 -1.37 0.51 -21.51
N LEU A 279 -1.39 -0.61 -22.26
CA LEU A 279 -0.77 -0.69 -23.59
C LEU A 279 -1.46 0.23 -24.60
N LYS A 280 -2.80 0.24 -24.65
CA LYS A 280 -3.57 1.12 -25.53
C LYS A 280 -3.39 2.61 -25.18
N GLU A 281 -3.44 2.94 -23.89
CA GLU A 281 -3.24 4.32 -23.43
C GLU A 281 -1.80 4.81 -23.67
N ASP A 282 -0.80 3.91 -23.62
CA ASP A 282 0.56 4.24 -24.00
C ASP A 282 0.69 4.48 -25.51
N GLU A 283 0.03 3.68 -26.36
CA GLU A 283 0.00 3.90 -27.81
C GLU A 283 -0.66 5.25 -28.15
N GLU A 284 -1.76 5.60 -27.49
CA GLU A 284 -2.41 6.91 -27.64
C GLU A 284 -1.52 8.06 -27.12
N ARG A 285 -0.77 7.84 -26.03
CA ARG A 285 0.22 8.81 -25.54
C ARG A 285 1.35 9.02 -26.57
N GLN A 286 1.86 7.96 -27.17
CA GLN A 286 2.90 8.04 -28.21
C GLN A 286 2.43 8.89 -29.38
N LYS A 287 1.20 8.67 -29.85
CA LYS A 287 0.57 9.44 -30.95
C LYS A 287 0.34 10.91 -30.58
N ARG A 288 -0.14 11.19 -29.36
CA ARG A 288 -0.48 12.57 -28.92
C ARG A 288 0.74 13.41 -28.58
N GLU A 289 1.74 12.82 -27.93
CA GLU A 289 2.88 13.54 -27.34
C GLU A 289 4.19 13.35 -28.12
N ASN A 290 4.19 12.54 -29.19
CA ASN A 290 5.38 12.17 -29.96
C ASN A 290 6.54 11.68 -29.08
N LYS A 291 6.21 10.83 -28.09
CA LYS A 291 7.14 10.25 -27.11
C LYS A 291 7.43 8.79 -27.43
N PRO A 292 8.60 8.25 -27.03
CA PRO A 292 8.89 6.84 -27.17
C PRO A 292 7.93 5.97 -26.33
N PRO A 293 7.75 4.69 -26.70
CA PRO A 293 6.95 3.75 -25.93
C PRO A 293 7.46 3.62 -24.50
N MET A 294 6.53 3.46 -23.56
CA MET A 294 6.90 3.25 -22.17
C MET A 294 7.71 1.97 -22.02
N HIS A 295 8.73 2.01 -21.16
CA HIS A 295 9.56 0.83 -20.89
C HIS A 295 8.71 -0.26 -20.22
N ILE A 296 8.92 -1.52 -20.60
CA ILE A 296 8.13 -2.66 -20.09
C ILE A 296 8.19 -2.73 -18.57
N ASP A 297 9.35 -2.45 -17.97
CA ASP A 297 9.54 -2.48 -16.52
C ASP A 297 8.70 -1.43 -15.79
N THR A 298 8.37 -0.32 -16.45
CA THR A 298 7.48 0.70 -15.90
C THR A 298 6.04 0.18 -15.87
N ILE A 299 5.59 -0.54 -16.90
CA ILE A 299 4.27 -1.19 -16.94
C ILE A 299 4.19 -2.29 -15.89
N VAL A 300 5.21 -3.15 -15.82
CA VAL A 300 5.36 -4.18 -14.77
C VAL A 300 5.26 -3.54 -13.40
N SER A 301 5.96 -2.43 -13.18
CA SER A 301 5.97 -1.77 -11.88
C SER A 301 4.61 -1.21 -11.49
N ASN A 302 3.84 -0.68 -12.44
CA ASN A 302 2.48 -0.22 -12.16
C ASN A 302 1.52 -1.38 -11.82
N CYS A 303 1.69 -2.57 -12.41
CA CYS A 303 0.93 -3.76 -12.02
C CYS A 303 1.25 -4.20 -10.58
N PHE A 304 2.53 -4.16 -10.18
CA PHE A 304 2.93 -4.38 -8.78
C PHE A 304 2.39 -3.31 -7.84
N GLY A 305 2.39 -2.05 -8.26
CA GLY A 305 1.77 -0.95 -7.52
C GLY A 305 0.28 -1.21 -7.26
N PHE A 306 -0.45 -1.65 -8.29
CA PHE A 306 -1.86 -2.03 -8.15
C PHE A 306 -2.06 -3.21 -7.19
N MET A 307 -1.21 -4.24 -7.28
CA MET A 307 -1.23 -5.39 -6.38
C MET A 307 -1.07 -4.96 -4.91
N LEU A 308 -0.07 -4.11 -4.63
CA LEU A 308 0.20 -3.59 -3.30
C LEU A 308 -0.96 -2.73 -2.77
N ALA A 309 -1.47 -1.81 -3.60
CA ALA A 309 -2.57 -0.93 -3.22
C ALA A 309 -3.86 -1.71 -2.94
N GLY A 310 -4.17 -2.72 -3.76
CA GLY A 310 -5.34 -3.58 -3.58
C GLY A 310 -5.28 -4.38 -2.29
N ARG A 311 -4.13 -5.01 -1.98
CA ARG A 311 -3.97 -5.80 -0.76
C ARG A 311 -3.94 -4.95 0.50
N LEU A 312 -3.23 -3.81 0.49
CA LEU A 312 -3.10 -2.93 1.66
C LEU A 312 -4.44 -2.34 2.10
N ARG A 313 -5.31 -1.97 1.16
CA ARG A 313 -6.64 -1.43 1.48
C ARG A 313 -7.55 -2.47 2.12
N GLN A 314 -7.37 -3.74 1.79
CA GLN A 314 -8.12 -4.85 2.38
C GLN A 314 -7.55 -5.34 3.70
N LEU A 315 -6.27 -5.06 3.93
CA LEU A 315 -5.63 -5.31 5.21
C LEU A 315 -6.17 -4.39 6.31
N ASP A 316 -6.91 -3.31 6.05
CA ASP A 316 -7.58 -2.55 7.13
C ASP A 316 -8.55 -3.48 7.89
N GLU A 317 -7.99 -4.12 8.93
CA GLU A 317 -8.57 -5.19 9.74
C GLU A 317 -9.93 -4.75 10.33
N ASN A 318 -10.06 -3.44 10.60
CA ASN A 318 -11.28 -2.89 11.17
C ASN A 318 -12.54 -3.04 10.30
N ALA A 319 -12.41 -3.30 8.99
CA ALA A 319 -13.57 -3.51 8.11
C ALA A 319 -13.93 -4.98 7.89
N VAL A 320 -12.96 -5.92 7.96
CA VAL A 320 -13.17 -7.32 7.55
C VAL A 320 -12.79 -8.34 8.64
N SER A 321 -11.76 -8.11 9.46
CA SER A 321 -11.32 -9.09 10.47
C SER A 321 -12.23 -9.18 11.69
N GLY A 322 -13.14 -8.21 11.86
CA GLY A 322 -14.23 -8.27 12.85
C GLY A 322 -15.47 -9.02 12.35
N CYS A 323 -15.55 -9.37 11.07
CA CYS A 323 -16.72 -10.04 10.50
C CYS A 323 -16.55 -11.56 10.59
N ARG A 324 -16.81 -12.13 11.77
CA ARG A 324 -17.14 -13.56 11.89
C ARG A 324 -18.64 -13.71 11.68
N VAL A 325 -19.03 -14.55 10.73
CA VAL A 325 -20.44 -14.88 10.53
C VAL A 325 -20.67 -16.26 11.10
N GLN A 326 -21.49 -16.32 12.15
CA GLN A 326 -21.95 -17.56 12.75
C GLN A 326 -23.30 -17.95 12.16
N ARG A 327 -23.51 -19.27 11.99
CA ARG A 327 -24.80 -19.82 11.56
C ARG A 327 -25.88 -19.41 12.59
N ASN A 328 -26.89 -18.67 12.14
CA ASN A 328 -27.95 -18.01 12.94
C ASN A 328 -27.54 -16.78 13.79
N ALA A 329 -26.32 -16.25 13.68
CA ALA A 329 -25.95 -15.02 14.37
C ALA A 329 -26.12 -13.78 13.48
N LYS A 330 -26.66 -12.70 14.06
CA LYS A 330 -26.55 -11.35 13.51
C LYS A 330 -25.07 -11.02 13.29
N VAL A 331 -24.74 -10.37 12.18
CA VAL A 331 -23.38 -9.86 11.94
C VAL A 331 -23.09 -8.79 13.01
N GLU A 332 -22.40 -9.19 14.07
CA GLU A 332 -21.91 -8.28 15.11
C GLU A 332 -20.64 -7.62 14.62
N THR A 333 -20.79 -6.49 13.92
CA THR A 333 -19.67 -5.54 13.79
C THR A 333 -19.63 -4.68 15.05
N ALA A 334 -18.44 -4.19 15.43
CA ALA A 334 -18.24 -3.26 16.55
C ALA A 334 -18.93 -1.88 16.37
N GLY A 335 -19.90 -1.79 15.45
CA GLY A 335 -20.69 -0.60 15.12
C GLY A 335 -21.99 -0.97 14.40
N GLY A 336 -22.79 -1.89 14.96
CA GLY A 336 -24.18 -2.10 14.55
C GLY A 336 -24.45 -3.28 13.62
N VAL A 337 -25.67 -3.81 13.71
CA VAL A 337 -26.16 -4.99 12.98
C VAL A 337 -26.58 -4.58 11.56
N PHE A 338 -25.90 -5.12 10.54
CA PHE A 338 -26.28 -4.96 9.14
C PHE A 338 -27.16 -6.13 8.67
N HIS A 339 -28.35 -5.83 8.11
CA HIS A 339 -29.21 -6.81 7.43
C HIS A 339 -29.01 -6.74 5.91
N TRP A 340 -28.39 -7.79 5.34
CA TRP A 340 -28.11 -7.93 3.90
C TRP A 340 -29.37 -8.10 3.03
N SER A 341 -30.50 -8.51 3.60
CA SER A 341 -31.75 -8.76 2.87
C SER A 341 -32.39 -7.52 2.25
N ASN A 342 -32.01 -6.31 2.66
CA ASN A 342 -32.66 -5.07 2.23
C ASN A 342 -32.07 -4.41 0.97
N LEU A 343 -30.92 -4.87 0.46
CA LEU A 343 -30.23 -4.22 -0.68
C LEU A 343 -30.36 -4.97 -2.01
N CYS A 344 -30.54 -6.28 -2.02
CA CYS A 344 -30.59 -7.07 -3.26
C CYS A 344 -32.00 -7.52 -3.68
N GLY A 345 -33.06 -7.08 -2.98
CA GLY A 345 -34.43 -7.53 -3.23
C GLY A 345 -35.44 -6.39 -3.32
N ARG A 346 -35.33 -5.48 -4.29
CA ARG A 346 -36.46 -4.60 -4.64
C ARG A 346 -36.65 -4.52 -6.15
N ASN A 347 -37.78 -5.08 -6.60
CA ASN A 347 -38.27 -5.03 -7.97
C ASN A 347 -38.40 -3.59 -8.48
N ASN A 348 -38.22 -3.42 -9.79
CA ASN A 348 -38.12 -2.14 -10.52
C ASN A 348 -39.35 -1.20 -10.46
N ASN A 349 -40.45 -1.57 -9.80
CA ASN A 349 -41.72 -0.83 -9.87
C ASN A 349 -42.01 0.15 -8.72
N GLN A 350 -41.07 0.39 -7.79
CA GLN A 350 -41.30 1.27 -6.62
C GLN A 350 -40.35 2.48 -6.53
N ARG A 351 -39.72 2.90 -7.63
CA ARG A 351 -38.80 4.07 -7.61
C ARG A 351 -39.48 5.45 -7.60
N HIS A 352 -40.79 5.55 -7.81
CA HIS A 352 -41.46 6.86 -7.98
C HIS A 352 -42.14 7.44 -6.73
N SER A 353 -42.26 6.71 -5.61
CA SER A 353 -42.99 7.19 -4.43
C SER A 353 -42.14 7.69 -3.25
N ASP A 354 -40.83 7.45 -3.25
CA ASP A 354 -39.99 7.66 -2.05
C ASP A 354 -39.06 8.89 -2.11
N SER A 355 -39.13 9.71 -3.18
CA SER A 355 -38.30 10.92 -3.29
C SER A 355 -38.65 12.03 -2.29
N GLU A 356 -39.81 11.94 -1.61
CA GLU A 356 -40.27 12.99 -0.68
C GLU A 356 -39.92 12.72 0.80
N ARG A 357 -39.39 11.54 1.15
CA ARG A 357 -39.16 11.17 2.57
C ARG A 357 -37.71 11.30 3.05
N CYS A 358 -36.76 11.66 2.18
CA CYS A 358 -35.34 11.78 2.52
C CYS A 358 -34.90 13.14 3.10
N ASN A 359 -35.80 14.12 3.25
CA ASN A 359 -35.43 15.49 3.66
C ASN A 359 -35.54 15.80 5.16
N SER A 360 -35.76 14.82 6.07
CA SER A 360 -36.08 15.14 7.48
C SER A 360 -35.16 14.59 8.58
N VAL A 361 -34.06 13.89 8.29
CA VAL A 361 -33.17 13.40 9.37
C VAL A 361 -31.96 14.32 9.57
N ARG A 362 -32.13 15.37 10.39
CA ARG A 362 -31.02 16.13 10.99
C ARG A 362 -30.32 15.28 12.05
N ALA A 363 -29.02 15.06 11.90
CA ALA A 363 -28.18 14.50 12.96
C ALA A 363 -28.08 15.50 14.14
N ARG A 364 -28.40 15.05 15.37
CA ARG A 364 -28.05 15.78 16.60
C ARG A 364 -26.73 15.25 17.17
N PRO A 365 -25.88 16.09 17.78
CA PRO A 365 -24.65 15.65 18.44
C PRO A 365 -24.97 15.11 19.85
N CYS A 366 -24.41 13.94 20.21
CA CYS A 366 -24.55 13.39 21.56
C CYS A 366 -23.44 13.89 22.49
N ARG A 367 -23.86 14.41 23.65
CA ARG A 367 -23.06 14.95 24.75
C ARG A 367 -22.34 13.87 25.55
N SER A 368 -21.26 14.30 26.20
CA SER A 368 -20.43 13.66 27.21
C SER A 368 -21.16 12.92 28.35
N LEU A 369 -20.76 11.68 28.62
CA LEU A 369 -20.88 10.92 29.87
C LEU A 369 -19.74 9.88 29.84
N GLY A 370 -18.82 9.68 30.78
CA GLY A 370 -18.52 10.25 32.09
C GLY A 370 -17.18 9.65 32.54
N ARG A 371 -16.41 10.42 33.33
CA ARG A 371 -15.13 10.02 33.94
C ARG A 371 -15.28 8.70 34.71
N LYS A 372 -14.43 7.69 34.43
CA LYS A 372 -14.09 6.65 35.41
C LYS A 372 -12.75 6.99 36.07
N GLN A 373 -12.76 6.83 37.38
CA GLN A 373 -11.82 7.38 38.34
C GLN A 373 -10.43 6.72 38.27
N VAL A 374 -9.45 7.57 38.58
CA VAL A 374 -8.04 7.27 38.84
C VAL A 374 -7.93 6.32 40.04
N GLY A 375 -7.30 5.16 39.85
CA GLY A 375 -6.84 4.30 40.95
C GLY A 375 -5.58 4.88 41.58
N LYS A 376 -5.60 5.11 42.89
CA LYS A 376 -4.45 5.53 43.72
C LYS A 376 -3.46 4.37 43.94
N PRO A 377 -2.18 4.66 44.26
CA PRO A 377 -1.12 3.67 44.41
C PRO A 377 -1.19 2.95 45.76
N VAL A 378 -0.73 1.70 45.81
CA VAL A 378 -0.51 0.96 47.06
C VAL A 378 0.98 1.05 47.42
N PRO A 379 1.34 1.39 48.68
CA PRO A 379 2.71 1.43 49.16
C PRO A 379 3.15 0.06 49.69
N VAL A 380 4.37 -0.37 49.36
CA VAL A 380 5.58 -0.53 50.21
C VAL A 380 6.69 -0.98 49.27
#